data_AF-A0A3P1TA56-F1
#
_entry.id   AF-A0A3P1TA56-F1
#
_cell.length_a   1.000
_cell.length_b   1.000
_cell.length_c   1.000
_cell.angle_alpha   90.00
_cell.angle_beta   90.00
_cell.angle_gamma   90.00
#
_symmetry.space_group_name_H-M   'P 1'
#
loop_
_entity.id
_entity.type
_entity.pdbx_description
1 polymer ?
#
loop_
_entity_poly.entity_id
_entity_poly.type
_entity_poly.pdbx_seq_one_letter_code
_entity_poly.pdbx_strand_id
1 'polypeptide(L)'
;MRRVIGWHRDPLVAADGCTAEELAVIEERLGLPLPAVLREWFEILGHRLRAVQDPAATPETITRDGDRIVIWTEDQEAWLLLVPAGGDDPVAELEFSPHELPTSVWLTGMLISECLGAMWSWNDGTGPLGEFRPGVRGDGPMDEVNASVFAAVPQHYPELPWPLPPMWQAWHGDDETVIRVNGTDVLEWFTTSDAAHARIRHLLAEGGGTPTVVARISGITEEEHERHSESGRFDPWPDQGIDEMAAVLSHARRMSTATGAEPDRWHEMTLPTDDPETLAAALVASLAPTWGDRLTVAWRADDDAPCHVVHPSGGEFTRS
;
A
#
# COMPACT_ATOMS: atom_id res chain seq x y z
N MET A 1 -10.93 18.10 7.18
CA MET A 1 -11.21 18.78 5.89
C MET A 1 -10.00 19.40 5.17
N ARG A 2 -9.27 20.39 5.73
CA ARG A 2 -8.20 21.12 4.99
C ARG A 2 -7.13 20.23 4.32
N ARG A 3 -6.72 19.13 4.96
CA ARG A 3 -5.71 18.20 4.41
C ARG A 3 -6.19 17.56 3.10
N VAL A 4 -7.43 17.06 3.08
CA VAL A 4 -8.03 16.32 1.94
C VAL A 4 -8.24 17.21 0.72
N ILE A 5 -8.70 18.45 0.95
CA ILE A 5 -8.82 19.45 -0.11
C ILE A 5 -7.45 19.72 -0.74
N GLY A 6 -6.38 19.73 0.07
CA GLY A 6 -5.01 19.93 -0.38
C GLY A 6 -4.45 18.83 -1.29
N TRP A 7 -5.10 17.67 -1.37
CA TRP A 7 -4.69 16.58 -2.28
C TRP A 7 -5.16 16.80 -3.72
N HIS A 8 -6.15 17.66 -3.92
CA HIS A 8 -6.72 17.94 -5.23
C HIS A 8 -5.99 19.10 -5.92
N ARG A 9 -5.88 19.00 -7.24
CA ARG A 9 -5.10 19.92 -8.08
C ARG A 9 -5.63 21.34 -7.99
N ASP A 10 -6.92 21.48 -8.22
CA ASP A 10 -7.58 22.78 -8.22
C ASP A 10 -7.97 23.16 -6.79
N PRO A 11 -7.68 24.40 -6.35
CA PRO A 11 -8.22 24.89 -5.10
C PRO A 11 -9.74 25.05 -5.22
N LEU A 12 -10.46 24.90 -4.11
CA LEU A 12 -11.87 25.26 -4.06
C LEU A 12 -12.06 26.75 -4.30
N VAL A 13 -13.04 27.07 -5.13
CA VAL A 13 -13.47 28.45 -5.44
C VAL A 13 -14.94 28.64 -5.04
N ALA A 14 -15.39 29.89 -4.94
CA ALA A 14 -16.77 30.18 -4.53
C ALA A 14 -17.85 29.53 -5.43
N ALA A 15 -17.53 29.28 -6.71
CA ALA A 15 -18.45 28.62 -7.65
C ALA A 15 -18.64 27.11 -7.37
N ASP A 16 -17.74 26.49 -6.60
CA ASP A 16 -17.86 25.09 -6.18
C ASP A 16 -18.92 24.90 -5.10
N GLY A 17 -19.34 25.99 -4.44
CA GLY A 17 -20.31 25.98 -3.37
C GLY A 17 -21.73 26.36 -3.81
N CYS A 18 -22.70 25.99 -2.98
CA CYS A 18 -24.08 26.44 -3.10
C CYS A 18 -24.28 27.86 -2.56
N THR A 19 -25.18 28.59 -3.20
CA THR A 19 -25.72 29.86 -2.74
C THR A 19 -26.78 29.66 -1.65
N ALA A 20 -27.10 30.73 -0.92
CA ALA A 20 -28.15 30.69 0.11
C ALA A 20 -29.52 30.34 -0.48
N GLU A 21 -29.81 30.79 -1.70
CA GLU A 21 -31.03 30.48 -2.43
C GLU A 21 -31.10 28.99 -2.80
N GLU A 22 -30.00 28.40 -3.26
CA GLU A 22 -29.93 26.96 -3.57
C GLU A 22 -30.15 26.13 -2.31
N LEU A 23 -29.53 26.50 -1.18
CA LEU A 23 -29.77 25.80 0.10
C LEU A 23 -31.24 25.88 0.54
N ALA A 24 -31.90 27.02 0.37
CA ALA A 24 -33.30 27.17 0.69
C ALA A 24 -34.18 26.25 -0.18
N VAL A 25 -33.85 26.10 -1.47
CA VAL A 25 -34.52 25.15 -2.38
C VAL A 25 -34.30 23.70 -1.93
N ILE A 26 -33.10 23.35 -1.48
CA ILE A 26 -32.80 22.01 -0.92
C ILE A 26 -33.67 21.75 0.31
N GLU A 27 -33.71 22.70 1.26
CA GLU A 27 -34.53 22.59 2.48
C GLU A 27 -36.03 22.46 2.17
N GLU A 28 -36.53 23.26 1.22
CA GLU A 28 -37.92 23.16 0.74
C GLU A 28 -38.21 21.79 0.14
N ARG A 29 -37.31 21.26 -0.71
CA ARG A 29 -37.45 19.95 -1.33
C ARG A 29 -37.43 18.81 -0.31
N LEU A 30 -36.54 18.89 0.68
CA LEU A 30 -36.47 17.91 1.76
C LEU A 30 -37.68 18.03 2.70
N GLY A 31 -38.26 19.22 2.85
CA GLY A 31 -39.25 19.52 3.88
C GLY A 31 -38.66 19.49 5.29
N LEU A 32 -37.34 19.62 5.40
CA LEU A 32 -36.56 19.58 6.64
C LEU A 32 -35.48 20.68 6.60
N PRO A 33 -35.18 21.34 7.72
CA PRO A 33 -34.05 22.26 7.79
C PRO A 33 -32.73 21.49 7.71
N LEU A 34 -31.76 22.02 6.95
CA LEU A 34 -30.40 21.49 6.95
C LEU A 34 -29.70 21.89 8.27
N PRO A 35 -28.98 20.96 8.92
CA PRO A 35 -28.02 21.31 9.97
C PRO A 35 -26.98 22.32 9.47
N ALA A 36 -26.50 23.20 10.36
CA ALA A 36 -25.55 24.25 9.99
C ALA A 36 -24.28 23.69 9.33
N VAL A 37 -23.76 22.56 9.83
CA VAL A 37 -22.61 21.86 9.25
C VAL A 37 -22.85 21.39 7.81
N LEU A 38 -24.06 20.91 7.47
CA LEU A 38 -24.37 20.49 6.10
C LEU A 38 -24.55 21.70 5.18
N ARG A 39 -25.09 22.81 5.70
CA ARG A 39 -25.14 24.07 4.97
C ARG A 39 -23.73 24.54 4.63
N GLU A 40 -22.84 24.62 5.62
CA GLU A 40 -21.43 25.00 5.42
C GLU A 40 -20.73 24.07 4.43
N TRP A 41 -20.95 22.75 4.55
CA TRP A 41 -20.40 21.76 3.62
C TRP A 41 -20.81 22.05 2.17
N PHE A 42 -22.10 22.26 1.91
CA PHE A 42 -22.58 22.58 0.57
C PHE A 42 -22.16 23.98 0.09
N GLU A 43 -22.09 24.98 0.98
CA GLU A 43 -21.54 26.31 0.67
C GLU A 43 -20.07 26.26 0.27
N ILE A 44 -19.32 25.25 0.72
CA ILE A 44 -17.89 25.12 0.40
C ILE A 44 -17.67 24.32 -0.89
N LEU A 45 -18.40 23.22 -1.10
CA LEU A 45 -18.05 22.25 -2.15
C LEU A 45 -19.23 21.50 -2.79
N GLY A 46 -20.48 21.95 -2.57
CA GLY A 46 -21.67 21.24 -3.03
C GLY A 46 -21.71 20.90 -4.52
N HIS A 47 -21.25 21.79 -5.40
CA HIS A 47 -21.18 21.58 -6.84
C HIS A 47 -19.90 20.85 -7.29
N ARG A 48 -18.92 20.67 -6.40
CA ARG A 48 -17.64 20.00 -6.69
C ARG A 48 -17.67 18.51 -6.40
N LEU A 49 -18.58 18.05 -5.53
CA LEU A 49 -18.73 16.64 -5.19
C LEU A 49 -19.04 15.80 -6.42
N ARG A 50 -18.34 14.66 -6.52
CA ARG A 50 -18.57 13.63 -7.52
C ARG A 50 -18.70 12.29 -6.81
N ALA A 51 -19.63 11.47 -7.28
CA ALA A 51 -19.71 10.08 -6.87
C ALA A 51 -18.46 9.34 -7.36
N VAL A 52 -17.79 8.61 -6.46
CA VAL A 52 -16.65 7.75 -6.82
C VAL A 52 -17.01 6.30 -6.60
N GLN A 53 -16.89 5.84 -5.36
CA GLN A 53 -17.29 4.51 -4.93
C GLN A 53 -18.62 4.66 -4.20
N ASP A 54 -18.60 5.16 -2.96
CA ASP A 54 -19.81 5.42 -2.18
C ASP A 54 -20.29 6.86 -2.45
N PRO A 55 -21.39 7.08 -3.20
CA PRO A 55 -21.82 8.43 -3.57
C PRO A 55 -22.17 9.30 -2.35
N ALA A 56 -21.44 10.40 -2.20
CA ALA A 56 -21.84 11.52 -1.36
C ALA A 56 -23.13 12.17 -1.90
N ALA A 57 -24.01 12.59 -1.00
CA ALA A 57 -25.16 13.40 -1.41
C ALA A 57 -24.71 14.74 -1.99
N THR A 58 -25.30 15.12 -3.12
CA THR A 58 -25.11 16.41 -3.80
C THR A 58 -26.33 17.30 -3.56
N PRO A 59 -26.28 18.60 -3.85
CA PRO A 59 -27.44 19.49 -3.81
C PRO A 59 -28.63 18.96 -4.62
N GLU A 60 -28.40 18.20 -5.68
CA GLU A 60 -29.43 17.60 -6.53
C GLU A 60 -29.90 16.23 -6.02
N THR A 61 -29.00 15.44 -5.44
CA THR A 61 -29.27 14.04 -5.05
C THR A 61 -29.59 13.84 -3.58
N ILE A 62 -29.42 14.85 -2.73
CA ILE A 62 -29.74 14.74 -1.30
C ILE A 62 -31.23 14.44 -1.10
N THR A 63 -31.50 13.39 -0.34
CA THR A 63 -32.82 12.87 0.00
C THR A 63 -33.01 12.80 1.52
N ARG A 64 -34.19 12.32 1.94
CA ARG A 64 -34.49 12.05 3.35
C ARG A 64 -35.01 10.64 3.52
N ASP A 65 -34.77 10.09 4.70
CA ASP A 65 -35.45 8.92 5.21
C ASP A 65 -36.16 9.29 6.52
N GLY A 66 -37.49 9.27 6.52
CA GLY A 66 -38.29 9.76 7.65
C GLY A 66 -37.99 11.22 8.00
N ASP A 67 -37.48 11.45 9.22
CA ASP A 67 -37.06 12.75 9.77
C ASP A 67 -35.53 12.97 9.70
N ARG A 68 -34.81 12.08 9.01
CA ARG A 68 -33.36 12.10 8.80
C ARG A 68 -33.02 12.46 7.37
N ILE A 69 -31.83 13.03 7.18
CA ILE A 69 -31.27 13.42 5.89
C ILE A 69 -30.21 12.39 5.50
N VAL A 70 -30.28 11.85 4.29
CA VAL A 70 -29.32 10.88 3.76
C VAL A 70 -28.17 11.65 3.12
N ILE A 71 -26.96 11.51 3.66
CA ILE A 71 -25.80 12.29 3.19
C ILE A 71 -24.71 11.45 2.52
N TRP A 72 -24.80 10.12 2.65
CA TRP A 72 -23.94 9.16 1.98
C TRP A 72 -24.69 7.85 1.80
N THR A 73 -24.42 7.17 0.69
CA THR A 73 -25.00 5.87 0.37
C THR A 73 -23.87 4.98 -0.13
N GLU A 74 -23.82 3.73 0.32
CA GLU A 74 -22.90 2.75 -0.23
C GLU A 74 -23.26 2.38 -1.67
N ASP A 75 -22.28 2.01 -2.48
CA ASP A 75 -22.46 1.73 -3.92
C ASP A 75 -23.44 0.59 -4.24
N GLN A 76 -23.65 -0.36 -3.32
CA GLN A 76 -24.60 -1.47 -3.39
C GLN A 76 -25.85 -1.23 -2.52
N GLU A 77 -26.01 -0.01 -2.01
CA GLU A 77 -27.10 0.40 -1.11
C GLU A 77 -27.16 -0.43 0.19
N ALA A 78 -26.03 -0.99 0.64
CA ALA A 78 -25.98 -1.85 1.81
C ALA A 78 -26.07 -1.07 3.13
N TRP A 79 -25.71 0.22 3.14
CA TRP A 79 -25.83 1.11 4.30
C TRP A 79 -26.03 2.57 3.90
N LEU A 80 -26.60 3.36 4.82
CA LEU A 80 -26.77 4.80 4.72
C LEU A 80 -26.07 5.55 5.86
N LEU A 81 -25.57 6.75 5.55
CA LEU A 81 -25.19 7.74 6.57
C LEU A 81 -26.32 8.77 6.72
N LEU A 82 -26.94 8.77 7.90
CA LEU A 82 -28.14 9.51 8.22
C LEU A 82 -27.86 10.62 9.23
N VAL A 83 -28.44 11.80 9.00
CA VAL A 83 -28.24 12.99 9.84
C VAL A 83 -29.59 13.52 10.35
N PRO A 84 -29.75 13.81 11.65
CA PRO A 84 -30.92 14.53 12.16
C PRO A 84 -31.10 15.90 11.50
N ALA A 85 -32.34 16.30 11.24
CA ALA A 85 -32.62 17.63 10.71
C ALA A 85 -32.31 18.76 11.71
N GLY A 86 -31.82 19.89 11.21
CA GLY A 86 -31.47 21.07 12.00
C GLY A 86 -30.33 20.88 13.01
N GLY A 87 -30.14 21.88 13.88
CA GLY A 87 -29.00 21.92 14.80
C GLY A 87 -27.72 22.43 14.14
N ASP A 88 -26.64 22.49 14.93
CA ASP A 88 -25.34 23.01 14.48
C ASP A 88 -24.54 21.89 13.80
N ASP A 89 -24.12 20.90 14.60
CA ASP A 89 -23.42 19.69 14.15
C ASP A 89 -24.01 18.46 14.87
N PRO A 90 -25.20 17.99 14.45
CA PRO A 90 -25.85 16.85 15.09
C PRO A 90 -25.01 15.58 14.91
N VAL A 91 -25.22 14.62 15.81
CA VAL A 91 -24.62 13.29 15.71
C VAL A 91 -25.27 12.55 14.54
N ALA A 92 -24.45 12.12 13.57
CA ALA A 92 -24.90 11.29 12.46
C ALA A 92 -24.81 9.81 12.83
N GLU A 93 -25.68 9.02 12.22
CA GLU A 93 -25.78 7.58 12.38
C GLU A 93 -25.40 6.91 11.06
N LEU A 94 -24.41 6.04 11.12
CA LEU A 94 -24.05 5.18 10.01
C LEU A 94 -24.65 3.81 10.28
N GLU A 95 -25.50 3.31 9.37
CA GLU A 95 -26.15 2.02 9.57
C GLU A 95 -25.10 0.92 9.83
N PHE A 96 -25.41 0.05 10.81
CA PHE A 96 -24.53 -1.03 11.28
C PHE A 96 -23.22 -0.61 11.94
N SER A 97 -22.95 0.69 12.07
CA SER A 97 -21.81 1.20 12.84
C SER A 97 -22.16 1.33 14.32
N PRO A 98 -21.28 0.94 15.25
CA PRO A 98 -21.46 1.23 16.67
C PRO A 98 -21.11 2.69 17.03
N HIS A 99 -20.66 3.50 16.06
CA HIS A 99 -20.14 4.83 16.28
C HIS A 99 -21.21 5.91 16.07
N GLU A 100 -21.43 6.69 17.13
CA GLU A 100 -22.23 7.91 17.12
C GLU A 100 -21.30 9.13 17.15
N LEU A 101 -21.03 9.72 15.99
CA LEU A 101 -20.08 10.83 15.84
C LEU A 101 -20.75 12.07 15.23
N PRO A 102 -20.23 13.28 15.50
CA PRO A 102 -20.73 14.50 14.85
C PRO A 102 -20.68 14.40 13.33
N THR A 103 -21.64 15.04 12.67
CA THR A 103 -21.77 15.02 11.20
C THR A 103 -20.50 15.56 10.52
N SER A 104 -19.87 16.61 11.06
CA SER A 104 -18.63 17.17 10.51
C SER A 104 -17.47 16.16 10.47
N VAL A 105 -17.42 15.29 11.48
CA VAL A 105 -16.41 14.24 11.63
C VAL A 105 -16.63 13.21 10.53
N TRP A 106 -17.86 12.71 10.39
CA TRP A 106 -18.24 11.77 9.33
C TRP A 106 -17.99 12.31 7.93
N LEU A 107 -18.42 13.53 7.61
CA LEU A 107 -18.18 14.15 6.29
C LEU A 107 -16.69 14.17 5.94
N THR A 108 -15.83 14.48 6.90
CA THR A 108 -14.37 14.47 6.69
C THR A 108 -13.86 13.04 6.44
N GLY A 109 -14.25 12.06 7.25
CA GLY A 109 -13.76 10.69 7.09
C GLY A 109 -14.28 10.00 5.84
N MET A 110 -15.55 10.21 5.48
CA MET A 110 -16.12 9.70 4.24
C MET A 110 -15.47 10.31 3.01
N LEU A 111 -15.16 11.62 3.03
CA LEU A 111 -14.41 12.23 1.93
C LEU A 111 -13.00 11.64 1.78
N ILE A 112 -12.33 11.30 2.90
CA ILE A 112 -11.02 10.60 2.86
C ILE A 112 -11.18 9.19 2.30
N SER A 113 -12.21 8.47 2.75
CA SER A 113 -12.58 7.15 2.25
C SER A 113 -12.75 7.16 0.74
N GLU A 114 -13.51 8.11 0.20
CA GLU A 114 -13.72 8.22 -1.25
C GLU A 114 -12.43 8.57 -2.00
N CYS A 115 -11.49 9.31 -1.39
CA CYS A 115 -10.19 9.54 -2.03
C CYS A 115 -9.38 8.25 -2.17
N LEU A 116 -9.46 7.34 -1.20
CA LEU A 116 -8.85 6.01 -1.29
C LEU A 116 -9.58 5.12 -2.30
N GLY A 117 -10.91 5.07 -2.22
CA GLY A 117 -11.75 4.33 -3.18
C GLY A 117 -11.47 4.76 -4.61
N ALA A 118 -11.28 6.06 -4.87
CA ALA A 118 -10.98 6.59 -6.20
C ALA A 118 -9.67 6.07 -6.80
N MET A 119 -8.63 5.94 -5.96
CA MET A 119 -7.34 5.40 -6.40
C MET A 119 -7.47 3.97 -6.89
N TRP A 120 -8.35 3.20 -6.27
CA TRP A 120 -8.63 1.82 -6.64
C TRP A 120 -9.56 1.69 -7.83
N SER A 121 -10.74 2.28 -7.74
CA SER A 121 -11.85 1.99 -8.67
C SER A 121 -11.56 2.46 -10.08
N TRP A 122 -10.86 3.58 -10.24
CA TRP A 122 -10.65 4.21 -11.56
C TRP A 122 -9.18 4.30 -11.94
N ASN A 123 -8.30 4.54 -10.97
CA ASN A 123 -6.86 4.77 -11.17
C ASN A 123 -6.55 5.76 -12.33
N ASP A 124 -7.45 6.73 -12.55
CA ASP A 124 -7.33 7.74 -13.60
C ASP A 124 -6.80 9.08 -13.07
N GLY A 125 -6.44 9.11 -11.77
CA GLY A 125 -5.95 10.30 -11.08
C GLY A 125 -7.05 11.29 -10.69
N THR A 126 -8.32 10.87 -10.67
CA THR A 126 -9.44 11.69 -10.19
C THR A 126 -10.05 11.13 -8.91
N GLY A 127 -10.65 12.01 -8.11
CA GLY A 127 -11.31 11.70 -6.85
C GLY A 127 -12.58 12.53 -6.66
N PRO A 128 -13.15 12.54 -5.43
CA PRO A 128 -14.47 13.11 -5.16
C PRO A 128 -14.53 14.63 -5.38
N LEU A 129 -13.39 15.33 -5.39
CA LEU A 129 -13.28 16.76 -5.68
C LEU A 129 -12.50 17.06 -6.97
N GLY A 130 -12.52 16.13 -7.93
CA GLY A 130 -11.86 16.28 -9.24
C GLY A 130 -10.46 15.69 -9.28
N GLU A 131 -9.58 16.26 -10.11
CA GLU A 131 -8.26 15.66 -10.34
C GLU A 131 -7.33 15.83 -9.14
N PHE A 132 -6.56 14.80 -8.82
CA PHE A 132 -5.52 14.87 -7.80
C PHE A 132 -4.29 15.67 -8.29
N ARG A 133 -3.49 16.17 -7.33
CA ARG A 133 -2.21 16.82 -7.62
C ARG A 133 -1.19 15.81 -8.15
N PRO A 134 -0.22 16.25 -8.97
CA PRO A 134 0.95 15.45 -9.26
C PRO A 134 1.65 14.98 -7.97
N GLY A 135 2.05 13.71 -7.93
CA GLY A 135 2.70 13.10 -6.77
C GLY A 135 1.74 12.43 -5.78
N VAL A 136 0.45 12.70 -5.88
CA VAL A 136 -0.57 11.90 -5.19
C VAL A 136 -0.62 10.51 -5.80
N ARG A 137 -0.55 9.50 -4.94
CA ARG A 137 -0.61 8.07 -5.32
C ARG A 137 -1.33 7.31 -4.24
N GLY A 138 -2.03 6.25 -4.61
CA GLY A 138 -2.59 5.28 -3.69
C GLY A 138 -2.66 3.92 -4.32
N ASP A 139 -3.09 2.96 -3.53
CA ASP A 139 -3.46 1.64 -4.00
C ASP A 139 -4.74 1.21 -3.30
N GLY A 140 -5.48 0.33 -3.96
CA GLY A 140 -6.76 -0.17 -3.46
C GLY A 140 -6.61 -1.19 -2.33
N PRO A 141 -7.71 -1.90 -2.00
CA PRO A 141 -7.69 -2.93 -0.98
C PRO A 141 -6.70 -4.01 -1.39
N MET A 142 -5.59 -4.08 -0.66
CA MET A 142 -4.59 -5.14 -0.78
C MET A 142 -4.95 -6.24 0.21
N ASP A 143 -5.36 -7.40 -0.30
CA ASP A 143 -5.81 -8.57 0.45
C ASP A 143 -4.70 -9.63 0.67
N GLU A 144 -3.58 -9.53 -0.06
CA GLU A 144 -2.40 -10.39 0.08
C GLU A 144 -1.24 -9.68 0.79
N VAL A 145 -1.55 -8.89 1.82
CA VAL A 145 -0.53 -8.18 2.61
C VAL A 145 -0.01 -9.08 3.73
N ASN A 146 1.31 -9.19 3.86
CA ASN A 146 1.92 -9.99 4.92
C ASN A 146 1.58 -9.44 6.32
N ALA A 147 1.32 -10.35 7.26
CA ALA A 147 1.11 -10.03 8.68
C ALA A 147 2.21 -9.13 9.28
N SER A 148 3.46 -9.22 8.80
CA SER A 148 4.54 -8.33 9.25
C SER A 148 4.30 -6.86 8.85
N VAL A 149 3.71 -6.58 7.68
CA VAL A 149 3.31 -5.22 7.29
C VAL A 149 2.27 -4.69 8.25
N PHE A 150 1.21 -5.47 8.52
CA PHE A 150 0.14 -5.05 9.45
C PHE A 150 0.70 -4.75 10.85
N ALA A 151 1.66 -5.54 11.33
CA ALA A 151 2.33 -5.29 12.60
C ALA A 151 3.26 -4.07 12.58
N ALA A 152 3.83 -3.73 11.42
CA ALA A 152 4.74 -2.60 11.24
C ALA A 152 4.00 -1.27 11.03
N VAL A 153 2.83 -1.26 10.39
CA VAL A 153 2.00 -0.04 10.19
C VAL A 153 1.89 0.81 11.46
N PRO A 154 1.42 0.31 12.63
CA PRO A 154 1.29 1.13 13.83
C PRO A 154 2.63 1.59 14.44
N GLN A 155 3.76 0.95 14.07
CA GLN A 155 5.10 1.33 14.52
C GLN A 155 5.65 2.51 13.72
N HIS A 156 5.34 2.56 12.43
CA HIS A 156 5.81 3.61 11.51
C HIS A 156 4.81 4.77 11.37
N TYR A 157 3.53 4.48 11.52
CA TYR A 157 2.43 5.41 11.29
C TYR A 157 1.47 5.42 12.49
N PRO A 158 1.40 6.53 13.24
CA PRO A 158 0.48 6.62 14.39
C PRO A 158 -0.96 6.49 13.93
N GLU A 159 -1.81 6.00 14.84
CA GLU A 159 -3.25 5.97 14.62
C GLU A 159 -3.82 7.38 14.49
N LEU A 160 -4.69 7.59 13.52
CA LEU A 160 -5.36 8.85 13.26
C LEU A 160 -6.77 8.80 13.85
N PRO A 161 -7.21 9.82 14.61
CA PRO A 161 -8.51 9.84 15.27
C PRO A 161 -9.64 10.24 14.30
N TRP A 162 -9.75 9.55 13.17
CA TRP A 162 -10.74 9.79 12.13
C TRP A 162 -11.82 8.71 12.16
N PRO A 163 -13.07 9.02 11.76
CA PRO A 163 -14.13 8.02 11.76
C PRO A 163 -13.92 7.02 10.62
N LEU A 164 -14.42 5.80 10.82
CA LEU A 164 -14.27 4.69 9.88
C LEU A 164 -15.65 4.19 9.44
N PRO A 165 -15.86 3.92 8.14
CA PRO A 165 -17.04 3.17 7.70
C PRO A 165 -17.12 1.79 8.39
N PRO A 166 -18.28 1.12 8.38
CA PRO A 166 -18.40 -0.23 8.89
C PRO A 166 -17.41 -1.11 8.10
N MET A 167 -16.83 -2.12 8.75
CA MET A 167 -15.78 -3.01 8.23
C MET A 167 -14.33 -2.53 8.41
N TRP A 168 -14.04 -1.24 8.63
CA TRP A 168 -12.67 -0.80 8.85
C TRP A 168 -12.34 -0.66 10.34
N GLN A 169 -11.09 -0.96 10.72
CA GLN A 169 -10.69 -1.03 12.13
C GLN A 169 -9.88 0.18 12.57
N ALA A 170 -8.97 0.69 11.74
CA ALA A 170 -8.13 1.82 12.09
C ALA A 170 -7.69 2.64 10.88
N TRP A 171 -7.47 3.93 11.11
CA TRP A 171 -6.67 4.79 10.26
C TRP A 171 -5.28 4.94 10.86
N HIS A 172 -4.24 4.86 10.04
CA HIS A 172 -2.87 5.20 10.40
C HIS A 172 -2.33 6.23 9.42
N GLY A 173 -1.36 7.04 9.84
CA GLY A 173 -0.69 7.92 8.89
C GLY A 173 0.04 9.08 9.53
N ASP A 174 0.47 9.99 8.66
CA ASP A 174 1.16 11.23 9.02
C ASP A 174 0.56 12.41 8.23
N ASP A 175 1.32 13.48 8.01
CA ASP A 175 0.86 14.63 7.22
C ASP A 175 0.76 14.33 5.72
N GLU A 176 1.51 13.34 5.23
CA GLU A 176 1.66 13.03 3.81
C GLU A 176 1.09 11.66 3.40
N THR A 177 0.92 10.75 4.35
CA THR A 177 0.49 9.36 4.18
C THR A 177 -0.78 9.08 4.98
N VAL A 178 -1.73 8.37 4.37
CA VAL A 178 -2.92 7.82 5.04
C VAL A 178 -3.00 6.34 4.69
N ILE A 179 -3.24 5.50 5.69
CA ILE A 179 -3.37 4.06 5.59
C ILE A 179 -4.66 3.68 6.29
N ARG A 180 -5.47 2.84 5.66
CA ARG A 180 -6.68 2.28 6.23
C ARG A 180 -6.51 0.78 6.36
N VAL A 181 -6.77 0.23 7.53
CA VAL A 181 -6.62 -1.21 7.80
C VAL A 181 -7.93 -1.83 8.27
N ASN A 182 -8.23 -3.01 7.76
CA ASN A 182 -9.27 -3.90 8.28
C ASN A 182 -8.59 -5.13 8.89
N GLY A 183 -8.26 -5.02 10.17
CA GLY A 183 -7.62 -6.09 10.93
C GLY A 183 -6.27 -6.45 10.32
N THR A 184 -6.14 -7.72 9.94
CA THR A 184 -4.94 -8.30 9.33
C THR A 184 -5.16 -8.71 7.88
N ASP A 185 -6.27 -8.28 7.28
CA ASP A 185 -6.78 -8.87 6.05
C ASP A 185 -6.71 -7.89 4.88
N VAL A 186 -7.04 -6.61 5.11
CA VAL A 186 -7.04 -5.60 4.05
C VAL A 186 -6.29 -4.34 4.48
N LEU A 187 -5.43 -3.87 3.60
CA LEU A 187 -4.75 -2.57 3.72
C LEU A 187 -5.01 -1.73 2.47
N GLU A 188 -5.31 -0.46 2.67
CA GLU A 188 -5.35 0.56 1.62
C GLU A 188 -4.44 1.71 2.02
N TRP A 189 -3.89 2.42 1.05
CA TRP A 189 -3.04 3.56 1.36
C TRP A 189 -3.10 4.65 0.31
N PHE A 190 -2.75 5.84 0.75
CA PHE A 190 -2.70 7.07 -0.03
C PHE A 190 -1.50 7.89 0.42
N THR A 191 -0.81 8.52 -0.52
CA THR A 191 0.35 9.38 -0.28
C THR A 191 0.25 10.62 -1.14
N THR A 192 0.85 11.71 -0.67
CA THR A 192 0.78 13.03 -1.32
C THR A 192 2.12 13.53 -1.86
N SER A 193 3.20 12.77 -1.64
CA SER A 193 4.54 13.11 -2.10
C SER A 193 5.33 11.87 -2.52
N ASP A 194 6.35 12.06 -3.35
CA ASP A 194 7.26 10.99 -3.76
C ASP A 194 7.99 10.36 -2.57
N ALA A 195 8.34 11.18 -1.57
CA ALA A 195 9.00 10.70 -0.36
C ALA A 195 8.07 9.81 0.49
N ALA A 196 6.82 10.23 0.68
CA ALA A 196 5.80 9.42 1.36
C ALA A 196 5.53 8.11 0.60
N HIS A 197 5.43 8.19 -0.72
CA HIS A 197 5.29 7.01 -1.57
C HIS A 197 6.47 6.03 -1.42
N ALA A 198 7.71 6.53 -1.42
CA ALA A 198 8.88 5.68 -1.19
C ALA A 198 8.84 5.02 0.20
N ARG A 199 8.43 5.73 1.26
CA ARG A 199 8.29 5.17 2.62
C ARG A 199 7.27 4.04 2.67
N ILE A 200 6.08 4.22 2.09
CA ILE A 200 5.06 3.17 2.09
C ILE A 200 5.48 1.98 1.21
N ARG A 201 6.10 2.22 0.05
CA ARG A 201 6.65 1.15 -0.79
C ARG A 201 7.72 0.34 -0.07
N HIS A 202 8.57 1.01 0.71
CA HIS A 202 9.56 0.33 1.54
C HIS A 202 8.88 -0.52 2.62
N LEU A 203 7.90 0.02 3.36
CA LEU A 203 7.12 -0.76 4.35
C LEU A 203 6.46 -1.99 3.73
N LEU A 204 5.84 -1.81 2.55
CA LEU A 204 5.18 -2.89 1.81
C LEU A 204 6.18 -3.92 1.29
N ALA A 205 7.38 -3.50 0.90
CA ALA A 205 8.47 -4.39 0.48
C ALA A 205 9.11 -5.14 1.67
N GLU A 206 9.30 -4.47 2.82
CA GLU A 206 9.82 -5.07 4.05
C GLU A 206 8.90 -6.17 4.61
N GLY A 207 7.60 -6.13 4.29
CA GLY A 207 6.73 -7.29 4.50
C GLY A 207 6.45 -8.14 3.26
N GLY A 208 6.92 -7.76 2.08
CA GLY A 208 6.52 -8.36 0.80
C GLY A 208 7.54 -9.27 0.12
N GLY A 209 8.79 -9.34 0.58
CA GLY A 209 9.78 -10.28 0.05
C GLY A 209 10.81 -10.64 1.11
N THR A 210 11.01 -11.94 1.36
CA THR A 210 12.16 -12.37 2.15
C THR A 210 13.42 -11.94 1.37
N PRO A 211 14.33 -11.13 1.97
CA PRO A 211 15.56 -10.71 1.32
C PRO A 211 16.25 -11.90 0.69
N THR A 212 16.72 -11.72 -0.53
CA THR A 212 17.21 -12.85 -1.31
C THR A 212 18.70 -12.67 -1.56
N VAL A 213 19.49 -13.66 -1.15
CA VAL A 213 20.90 -13.78 -1.49
C VAL A 213 21.01 -14.61 -2.77
N VAL A 214 21.69 -14.07 -3.78
CA VAL A 214 22.00 -14.74 -5.04
C VAL A 214 23.49 -15.04 -5.08
N ALA A 215 23.84 -16.31 -5.29
CA ALA A 215 25.20 -16.74 -5.53
C ALA A 215 25.29 -17.36 -6.93
N ARG A 216 26.06 -16.72 -7.82
CA ARG A 216 26.26 -17.14 -9.20
C ARG A 216 27.73 -17.53 -9.43
N ILE A 217 27.96 -18.67 -10.05
CA ILE A 217 29.28 -19.10 -10.51
C ILE A 217 29.27 -19.07 -12.03
N SER A 218 30.13 -18.26 -12.62
CA SER A 218 30.20 -18.05 -14.08
C SER A 218 31.40 -18.77 -14.70
N GLY A 219 31.31 -19.10 -16.00
CA GLY A 219 32.42 -19.70 -16.72
C GLY A 219 32.79 -21.09 -16.19
N ILE A 220 31.78 -21.90 -15.87
CA ILE A 220 31.96 -23.28 -15.42
C ILE A 220 32.37 -24.12 -16.64
N THR A 221 33.55 -24.73 -16.59
CA THR A 221 34.00 -25.62 -17.67
C THR A 221 33.23 -26.94 -17.66
N GLU A 222 33.26 -27.68 -18.78
CA GLU A 222 32.64 -29.01 -18.83
C GLU A 222 33.27 -29.97 -17.81
N GLU A 223 34.60 -29.96 -17.68
CA GLU A 223 35.32 -30.79 -16.71
C GLU A 223 34.95 -30.45 -15.25
N GLU A 224 34.83 -29.16 -14.91
CA GLU A 224 34.38 -28.72 -13.59
C GLU A 224 32.93 -29.13 -13.36
N HIS A 225 32.06 -28.97 -14.36
CA HIS A 225 30.68 -29.39 -14.27
C HIS A 225 30.57 -30.89 -14.01
N GLU A 226 31.31 -31.72 -14.75
CA GLU A 226 31.33 -33.17 -14.56
C GLU A 226 31.87 -33.56 -13.18
N ARG A 227 32.97 -32.93 -12.74
CA ARG A 227 33.60 -33.20 -11.44
C ARG A 227 32.68 -32.87 -10.27
N HIS A 228 31.91 -31.79 -10.39
CA HIS A 228 31.02 -31.30 -9.34
C HIS A 228 29.57 -31.78 -9.52
N SER A 229 29.26 -32.57 -10.55
CA SER A 229 27.91 -33.09 -10.76
C SER A 229 27.73 -34.43 -10.06
N GLU A 230 26.97 -34.44 -8.98
CA GLU A 230 26.46 -35.69 -8.41
C GLU A 230 25.02 -35.93 -8.90
N SER A 231 24.77 -37.11 -9.47
CA SER A 231 23.44 -37.49 -9.99
C SER A 231 22.85 -36.51 -11.03
N GLY A 232 23.71 -35.83 -11.79
CA GLY A 232 23.31 -34.86 -12.82
C GLY A 232 22.92 -33.48 -12.28
N ARG A 233 23.16 -33.20 -10.99
CA ARG A 233 23.01 -31.87 -10.41
C ARG A 233 24.39 -31.34 -10.01
N PHE A 234 24.72 -30.14 -10.46
CA PHE A 234 25.95 -29.45 -10.08
C PHE A 234 25.92 -29.05 -8.60
N ASP A 235 26.90 -29.52 -7.83
CA ASP A 235 27.17 -29.18 -6.43
C ASP A 235 28.46 -28.33 -6.35
N PRO A 236 28.35 -27.01 -6.10
CA PRO A 236 29.51 -26.12 -6.10
C PRO A 236 30.44 -26.27 -4.89
N TRP A 237 30.12 -27.14 -3.92
CA TRP A 237 30.91 -27.31 -2.70
C TRP A 237 31.94 -28.44 -2.84
N PRO A 238 33.22 -28.20 -2.51
CA PRO A 238 34.22 -29.26 -2.47
C PRO A 238 33.98 -30.21 -1.27
N ASP A 239 34.39 -31.48 -1.42
CA ASP A 239 34.22 -32.57 -0.43
C ASP A 239 34.84 -32.33 0.96
N GLN A 240 35.57 -31.23 1.18
CA GLN A 240 36.39 -31.01 2.36
C GLN A 240 36.06 -29.67 3.04
N GLY A 241 35.37 -29.71 4.19
CA GLY A 241 35.42 -28.61 5.18
C GLY A 241 34.08 -28.08 5.72
N ILE A 242 33.07 -28.91 5.98
CA ILE A 242 31.73 -28.44 6.36
C ILE A 242 31.30 -29.01 7.72
N ASP A 243 31.84 -28.48 8.82
CA ASP A 243 31.27 -28.74 10.16
C ASP A 243 30.57 -27.50 10.73
N GLU A 244 31.08 -26.28 10.52
CA GLU A 244 30.50 -25.07 11.10
C GLU A 244 29.34 -24.46 10.27
N MET A 245 29.19 -24.85 8.99
CA MET A 245 28.16 -24.32 8.08
C MET A 245 27.16 -25.36 7.56
N ALA A 246 27.19 -26.59 8.07
CA ALA A 246 26.38 -27.71 7.58
C ALA A 246 24.87 -27.41 7.54
N ALA A 247 24.34 -26.63 8.49
CA ALA A 247 22.93 -26.25 8.54
C ALA A 247 22.54 -25.28 7.41
N VAL A 248 23.34 -24.24 7.18
CA VAL A 248 23.13 -23.25 6.10
C VAL A 248 23.23 -23.91 4.73
N LEU A 249 24.20 -24.82 4.57
CA LEU A 249 24.45 -25.54 3.33
C LEU A 249 23.40 -26.61 3.03
N SER A 250 22.90 -27.30 4.06
CA SER A 250 21.75 -28.20 3.94
C SER A 250 20.46 -27.47 3.54
N HIS A 251 20.30 -26.22 3.97
CA HIS A 251 19.19 -25.37 3.53
C HIS A 251 19.38 -24.93 2.07
N ALA A 252 20.54 -24.38 1.71
CA ALA A 252 20.83 -23.91 0.35
C ALA A 252 20.71 -25.01 -0.71
N ARG A 253 21.16 -26.24 -0.41
CA ARG A 253 21.03 -27.41 -1.30
C ARG A 253 19.58 -27.78 -1.66
N ARG A 254 18.59 -27.38 -0.84
CA ARG A 254 17.17 -27.66 -1.08
C ARG A 254 16.47 -26.60 -1.93
N MET A 255 17.13 -25.50 -2.27
CA MET A 255 16.52 -24.34 -2.92
C MET A 255 16.73 -24.30 -4.44
N SER A 256 16.04 -23.37 -5.09
CA SER A 256 15.98 -23.22 -6.55
C SER A 256 17.37 -22.98 -7.13
N THR A 257 17.78 -23.85 -8.05
CA THR A 257 19.04 -23.78 -8.78
C THR A 257 18.76 -23.70 -10.27
N ALA A 258 19.24 -22.64 -10.92
CA ALA A 258 19.25 -22.55 -12.37
C ALA A 258 20.66 -22.83 -12.89
N THR A 259 20.78 -23.57 -13.98
CA THR A 259 22.06 -23.82 -14.67
C THR A 259 21.87 -23.44 -16.14
N GLY A 260 22.64 -22.45 -16.60
CA GLY A 260 22.61 -21.99 -17.97
C GLY A 260 23.36 -22.94 -18.91
N ALA A 261 22.89 -23.08 -20.15
CA ALA A 261 23.59 -23.84 -21.20
C ALA A 261 24.71 -23.00 -21.87
N GLU A 262 25.55 -23.66 -22.67
CA GLU A 262 26.67 -23.06 -23.41
C GLU A 262 26.26 -21.89 -24.33
N PRO A 263 27.18 -20.94 -24.62
CA PRO A 263 28.62 -20.93 -24.34
C PRO A 263 29.03 -20.36 -22.97
N ASP A 264 28.11 -19.71 -22.24
CA ASP A 264 28.39 -19.05 -20.96
C ASP A 264 27.82 -19.87 -19.79
N ARG A 265 28.29 -21.12 -19.62
CA ARG A 265 27.76 -22.01 -18.59
C ARG A 265 27.93 -21.39 -17.19
N TRP A 266 26.82 -21.24 -16.49
CA TRP A 266 26.76 -20.69 -15.13
C TRP A 266 25.84 -21.50 -14.24
N HIS A 267 26.04 -21.39 -12.92
CA HIS A 267 25.18 -21.96 -11.91
C HIS A 267 24.75 -20.86 -10.94
N GLU A 268 23.46 -20.72 -10.69
CA GLU A 268 22.91 -19.71 -9.77
C GLU A 268 22.06 -20.35 -8.69
N MET A 269 22.26 -19.89 -7.46
CA MET A 269 21.48 -20.22 -6.29
C MET A 269 20.78 -18.97 -5.80
N THR A 270 19.47 -19.06 -5.62
CA THR A 270 18.64 -17.97 -5.08
C THR A 270 18.09 -18.41 -3.71
N LEU A 271 18.48 -17.66 -2.67
CA LEU A 271 18.33 -18.05 -1.27
C LEU A 271 17.61 -16.93 -0.48
N PRO A 272 16.29 -17.03 -0.28
CA PRO A 272 15.55 -16.20 0.66
C PRO A 272 16.08 -16.38 2.08
N THR A 273 16.29 -15.29 2.80
CA THR A 273 16.72 -15.26 4.20
C THR A 273 16.33 -13.95 4.89
N ASP A 274 16.10 -14.00 6.20
CA ASP A 274 15.88 -12.82 7.03
C ASP A 274 17.20 -12.12 7.43
N ASP A 275 18.36 -12.73 7.15
CA ASP A 275 19.68 -12.18 7.43
C ASP A 275 20.61 -12.32 6.19
N PRO A 276 20.40 -11.48 5.17
CA PRO A 276 21.12 -11.58 3.90
C PRO A 276 22.61 -11.31 4.03
N GLU A 277 23.04 -10.48 4.98
CA GLU A 277 24.45 -10.16 5.19
C GLU A 277 25.23 -11.35 5.76
N THR A 278 24.70 -11.99 6.81
CA THR A 278 25.33 -13.17 7.41
C THR A 278 25.39 -14.32 6.40
N LEU A 279 24.29 -14.57 5.67
CA LEU A 279 24.27 -15.61 4.64
C LEU A 279 25.24 -15.32 3.49
N ALA A 280 25.27 -14.07 2.98
CA ALA A 280 26.20 -13.70 1.92
C ALA A 280 27.66 -13.86 2.36
N ALA A 281 28.02 -13.40 3.56
CA ALA A 281 29.36 -13.58 4.11
C ALA A 281 29.75 -15.06 4.22
N ALA A 282 28.82 -15.91 4.67
CA ALA A 282 29.02 -17.35 4.77
C ALA A 282 29.25 -18.01 3.39
N LEU A 283 28.45 -17.63 2.38
CA LEU A 283 28.62 -18.11 1.01
C LEU A 283 29.97 -17.68 0.41
N VAL A 284 30.38 -16.43 0.62
CA VAL A 284 31.70 -15.94 0.17
C VAL A 284 32.81 -16.74 0.84
N ALA A 285 32.78 -16.90 2.17
CA ALA A 285 33.79 -17.66 2.90
C ALA A 285 33.91 -19.11 2.42
N SER A 286 32.79 -19.72 2.04
CA SER A 286 32.76 -21.12 1.58
C SER A 286 33.14 -21.32 0.13
N LEU A 287 32.69 -20.43 -0.77
CA LEU A 287 32.78 -20.64 -2.22
C LEU A 287 33.93 -19.87 -2.86
N ALA A 288 34.30 -18.71 -2.34
CA ALA A 288 35.37 -17.89 -2.92
C ALA A 288 36.74 -18.60 -2.98
N PRO A 289 37.15 -19.45 -1.99
CA PRO A 289 38.41 -20.18 -2.09
C PRO A 289 38.51 -21.10 -3.31
N THR A 290 37.38 -21.65 -3.78
CA THR A 290 37.31 -22.55 -4.93
C THR A 290 37.10 -21.79 -6.24
N TRP A 291 36.19 -20.82 -6.22
CA TRP A 291 35.68 -20.19 -7.44
C TRP A 291 36.31 -18.82 -7.75
N GLY A 292 36.98 -18.20 -6.77
CA GLY A 292 37.68 -16.92 -6.92
C GLY A 292 36.76 -15.82 -7.48
N ASP A 293 37.25 -15.08 -8.48
CA ASP A 293 36.51 -13.99 -9.13
C ASP A 293 35.37 -14.48 -10.04
N ARG A 294 35.24 -15.79 -10.28
CA ARG A 294 34.12 -16.38 -11.02
C ARG A 294 32.85 -16.48 -10.19
N LEU A 295 32.97 -16.38 -8.86
CA LEU A 295 31.85 -16.29 -7.95
C LEU A 295 31.35 -14.85 -7.88
N THR A 296 30.05 -14.67 -8.01
CA THR A 296 29.37 -13.44 -7.64
C THR A 296 28.37 -13.74 -6.53
N VAL A 297 28.50 -13.08 -5.40
CA VAL A 297 27.50 -13.13 -4.32
C VAL A 297 26.93 -11.74 -4.16
N ALA A 298 25.62 -11.63 -4.31
CA ALA A 298 24.88 -10.40 -4.09
C ALA A 298 23.63 -10.68 -3.28
N TRP A 299 23.06 -9.66 -2.67
CA TRP A 299 21.74 -9.78 -2.04
C TRP A 299 20.89 -8.57 -2.40
N ARG A 300 19.58 -8.72 -2.25
CA ARG A 300 18.59 -7.66 -2.51
C ARG A 300 17.45 -7.76 -1.51
N ALA A 301 16.86 -6.62 -1.20
CA ALA A 301 15.75 -6.53 -0.26
C ALA A 301 14.50 -7.27 -0.79
N ASP A 302 14.25 -7.20 -2.10
CA ASP A 302 13.11 -7.83 -2.76
C ASP A 302 13.38 -8.12 -4.26
N ASP A 303 12.37 -8.57 -5.00
CA ASP A 303 12.50 -8.98 -6.39
C ASP A 303 12.81 -7.84 -7.38
N ASP A 304 12.53 -6.60 -7.00
CA ASP A 304 12.65 -5.38 -7.80
C ASP A 304 13.80 -4.47 -7.32
N ALA A 305 14.32 -4.69 -6.11
CA ALA A 305 15.41 -3.93 -5.53
C ALA A 305 16.75 -4.15 -6.26
N PRO A 306 17.61 -3.10 -6.35
CA PRO A 306 18.98 -3.25 -6.83
C PRO A 306 19.76 -4.28 -6.01
N CYS A 307 20.58 -5.08 -6.68
CA CYS A 307 21.47 -6.01 -6.01
C CYS A 307 22.66 -5.29 -5.35
N HIS A 308 22.90 -5.59 -4.07
CA HIS A 308 24.12 -5.23 -3.36
C HIS A 308 25.15 -6.36 -3.50
N VAL A 309 26.19 -6.14 -4.30
CA VAL A 309 27.24 -7.13 -4.57
C VAL A 309 28.23 -7.17 -3.41
N VAL A 310 28.39 -8.35 -2.81
CA VAL A 310 29.30 -8.62 -1.70
C VAL A 310 30.64 -9.17 -2.21
N HIS A 311 30.63 -9.96 -3.27
CA HIS A 311 31.83 -10.52 -3.90
C HIS A 311 31.68 -10.60 -5.43
N PRO A 312 32.71 -10.22 -6.22
CA PRO A 312 33.88 -9.45 -5.77
C PRO A 312 33.47 -8.04 -5.33
N SER A 313 34.19 -7.44 -4.38
CA SER A 313 33.85 -6.11 -3.87
C SER A 313 33.87 -5.07 -5.00
N GLY A 314 32.77 -4.33 -5.17
CA GLY A 314 32.60 -3.34 -6.23
C GLY A 314 32.27 -3.92 -7.62
N GLY A 315 31.94 -5.21 -7.71
CA GLY A 315 31.41 -5.82 -8.93
C GLY A 315 29.98 -5.36 -9.25
N GLU A 316 29.54 -5.60 -10.48
CA GLU A 316 28.15 -5.43 -10.92
C GLU A 316 27.48 -6.79 -11.06
N PHE A 317 26.20 -6.90 -10.66
CA PHE A 317 25.38 -8.09 -10.90
C PHE A 317 24.38 -7.81 -12.01
N THR A 318 24.60 -8.37 -13.20
CA THR A 318 23.66 -8.29 -14.32
C THR A 318 22.77 -9.52 -14.35
N ARG A 319 21.46 -9.31 -14.16
CA ARG A 319 20.45 -10.34 -14.45
C ARG A 319 20.51 -10.69 -15.94
N SER A 320 20.58 -11.98 -16.21
CA SER A 320 20.46 -12.58 -17.55
C SER A 320 19.00 -12.72 -17.94
#